data_AF-A0ABD5VHP8-F1
#
_entry.id   AF-A0ABD5VHP8-F1
#
_cell.length_a   1.000
_cell.length_b   1.000
_cell.length_c   1.000
_cell.angle_alpha   90.00
_cell.angle_beta   90.00
_cell.angle_gamma   90.00
#
_symmetry.space_group_name_H-M   'P 1'
#
loop_
_entity.id
_entity.type
_entity.pdbx_description
1 polymer ?
#
loop_
_entity_poly.entity_id
_entity_poly.type
_entity_poly.pdbx_seq_one_letter_code
_entity_poly.pdbx_strand_id
1 'polypeptide(L)'
;MPAKLLEYPQWIVWRSELRDGKRTKIPVDPSTQQRASVDEPTQWVDYQTARRSLRVDGFDGLGFVFTDKDPFVGVDLDDCRNPVTGELSPLAHDITTTLDSYAETSPSGLGVHVLAKADLPGTRRRRGRLEVYDNARFFTITGRHLDHTPQKLCERDDALAQVHEQYLTGDDTTGQSDEQATMSTPRDSDDVSSVDGSGDAVAAVVARARNAVNGGKFDALWSGDTTGYSSQSEADMALACLLAYWTNQNPALVDACFRESELMREKWDTVHYADGSTYGERTIERALAFID
;
A
#
# COMPACT_ATOMS: atom_id res chain seq x y z
N MET A 1 3.91 -13.47 8.89
CA MET A 1 4.88 -12.55 9.53
C MET A 1 6.07 -13.34 10.05
N PRO A 2 7.32 -12.88 9.83
CA PRO A 2 8.53 -13.61 10.19
C PRO A 2 8.72 -13.78 11.70
N ALA A 3 9.00 -15.00 12.16
CA ALA A 3 9.19 -15.30 13.57
C ALA A 3 10.33 -14.49 14.21
N LYS A 4 11.38 -14.18 13.44
CA LYS A 4 12.57 -13.48 13.93
C LYS A 4 12.27 -12.05 14.42
N LEU A 5 11.32 -11.34 13.81
CA LEU A 5 10.92 -10.00 14.27
C LEU A 5 10.24 -10.03 15.64
N LEU A 6 9.58 -11.15 15.98
CA LEU A 6 8.83 -11.29 17.23
C LEU A 6 9.74 -11.38 18.46
N GLU A 7 11.03 -11.67 18.25
CA GLU A 7 12.04 -11.77 19.30
C GLU A 7 12.53 -10.39 19.79
N TYR A 8 12.21 -9.30 19.08
CA TYR A 8 12.69 -7.95 19.38
C TYR A 8 11.60 -7.09 20.01
N PRO A 9 11.86 -6.41 21.15
CA PRO A 9 10.92 -5.49 21.78
C PRO A 9 10.91 -4.12 21.10
N GLN A 10 10.72 -4.11 19.78
CA GLN A 10 10.76 -2.91 18.92
C GLN A 10 9.41 -2.64 18.27
N TRP A 11 8.33 -3.09 18.93
CA TRP A 11 6.98 -2.96 18.42
C TRP A 11 6.29 -1.71 18.97
N ILE A 12 5.57 -1.05 18.08
CA ILE A 12 4.66 0.04 18.37
C ILE A 12 3.30 -0.27 17.72
N VAL A 13 2.30 0.55 18.03
CA VAL A 13 1.10 0.65 17.19
C VAL A 13 1.16 1.95 16.41
N TRP A 14 0.36 2.08 15.37
CA TRP A 14 0.25 3.34 14.65
C TRP A 14 -1.20 3.67 14.38
N ARG A 15 -1.46 4.95 14.14
CA ARG A 15 -2.75 5.45 13.66
C ARG A 15 -2.54 6.55 12.63
N SER A 16 -3.51 6.73 11.77
CA SER A 16 -3.48 7.65 10.65
C SER A 16 -4.07 8.98 11.08
N GLU A 17 -3.24 10.02 11.11
CA GLU A 17 -3.67 11.38 11.45
C GLU A 17 -3.50 12.30 10.24
N LEU A 18 -4.37 13.31 10.12
CA LEU A 18 -4.20 14.36 9.13
C LEU A 18 -3.14 15.35 9.64
N ARG A 19 -2.05 15.53 8.90
CA ARG A 19 -1.01 16.51 9.17
C ARG A 19 -0.76 17.31 7.90
N ASP A 20 -0.93 18.63 7.98
CA ASP A 20 -0.73 19.53 6.84
C ASP A 20 -1.52 19.10 5.58
N GLY A 21 -2.76 18.62 5.78
CA GLY A 21 -3.63 18.11 4.70
C GLY A 21 -3.29 16.70 4.19
N LYS A 22 -2.20 16.08 4.68
CA LYS A 22 -1.77 14.73 4.29
C LYS A 22 -2.01 13.73 5.42
N ARG A 23 -2.65 12.60 5.12
CA ARG A 23 -2.72 11.49 6.10
C ARG A 23 -1.33 10.91 6.30
N THR A 24 -0.90 10.89 7.55
CA THR A 24 0.41 10.41 7.97
C THR A 24 0.22 9.30 9.00
N LYS A 25 0.98 8.23 8.86
CA LYS A 25 0.98 7.13 9.81
C LYS A 25 1.83 7.54 11.02
N ILE A 26 1.19 7.74 12.15
CA ILE A 26 1.82 8.25 13.36
C ILE A 26 2.14 7.08 14.29
N PRO A 27 3.41 6.91 14.69
CA PRO A 27 3.79 5.90 15.67
C PRO A 27 3.25 6.27 17.06
N VAL A 28 2.70 5.30 17.76
CA VAL A 28 2.07 5.45 19.07
C VAL A 28 2.60 4.36 20.01
N ASP A 29 2.98 4.78 21.21
CA ASP A 29 3.35 3.88 22.29
C ASP A 29 2.07 3.17 22.77
N PRO A 30 1.98 1.84 22.63
CA PRO A 30 0.78 1.10 22.99
C PRO A 30 0.47 1.11 24.49
N SER A 31 1.43 1.47 25.35
CA SER A 31 1.28 1.53 26.80
C SER A 31 0.69 2.87 27.25
N THR A 32 1.21 3.98 26.71
CA THR A 32 0.78 5.34 27.10
C THR A 32 -0.26 5.95 26.16
N GLN A 33 -0.44 5.36 24.97
CA GLN A 33 -1.24 5.88 23.85
C GLN A 33 -0.80 7.26 23.35
N GLN A 34 0.41 7.68 23.72
CA GLN A 34 1.03 8.91 23.24
C GLN A 34 1.89 8.62 22.01
N ARG A 35 2.25 9.66 21.26
CA ARG A 35 3.18 9.52 20.13
C ARG A 35 4.48 8.89 20.62
N ALA A 36 4.90 7.81 19.95
CA ALA A 36 6.18 7.18 20.20
C ALA A 36 7.26 7.85 19.33
N SER A 37 8.45 8.01 19.90
CA SER A 37 9.66 8.30 19.16
C SER A 37 10.21 7.02 18.55
N VAL A 38 10.79 7.12 17.36
CA VAL A 38 11.54 6.03 16.71
C VAL A 38 12.97 5.90 17.23
N ASP A 39 13.35 6.76 18.19
CA ASP A 39 14.69 6.78 18.80
C ASP A 39 14.67 6.49 20.31
N GLU A 40 13.49 6.25 20.91
CA GLU A 40 13.32 6.02 22.35
C GLU A 40 12.84 4.60 22.66
N PRO A 41 13.75 3.64 22.95
CA PRO A 41 13.41 2.24 23.16
C PRO A 41 12.43 1.99 24.31
N THR A 42 12.35 2.90 25.29
CA THR A 42 11.41 2.77 26.40
C THR A 42 9.94 2.97 25.99
N GLN A 43 9.68 3.50 24.79
CA GLN A 43 8.36 3.72 24.22
C GLN A 43 7.91 2.58 23.28
N TRP A 44 8.72 1.53 23.15
CA TRP A 44 8.40 0.34 22.36
C TRP A 44 8.14 -0.84 23.28
N VAL A 45 7.45 -1.84 22.75
CA VAL A 45 7.04 -3.03 23.52
C VAL A 45 7.34 -4.31 22.74
N ASP A 46 7.08 -5.44 23.37
CA ASP A 46 7.06 -6.74 22.69
C ASP A 46 5.84 -6.88 21.75
N TYR A 47 5.94 -7.81 20.80
CA TYR A 47 4.89 -8.10 19.83
C TYR A 47 3.52 -8.41 20.46
N GLN A 48 3.49 -9.19 21.53
CA GLN A 48 2.22 -9.62 22.13
C GLN A 48 1.48 -8.44 22.77
N THR A 49 2.23 -7.55 23.42
CA THR A 49 1.72 -6.31 23.99
C THR A 49 1.17 -5.39 22.89
N ALA A 50 1.94 -5.11 21.84
CA ALA A 50 1.47 -4.27 20.71
C ALA A 50 0.22 -4.86 20.04
N ARG A 51 0.21 -6.17 19.76
CA ARG A 51 -0.95 -6.86 19.17
C ARG A 51 -2.17 -6.80 20.07
N ARG A 52 -2.02 -6.88 21.39
CA ARG A 52 -3.14 -6.79 22.33
C ARG A 52 -3.76 -5.39 22.31
N SER A 53 -2.95 -4.34 22.16
CA SER A 53 -3.45 -2.97 22.08
C SER A 53 -4.36 -2.71 20.88
N LEU A 54 -4.20 -3.46 19.78
CA LEU A 54 -5.11 -3.40 18.62
C LEU A 54 -6.53 -3.92 18.89
N ARG A 55 -6.80 -4.49 20.08
CA ARG A 55 -8.16 -4.88 20.49
C ARG A 55 -8.96 -3.69 21.05
N VAL A 56 -8.29 -2.57 21.28
CA VAL A 56 -8.90 -1.31 21.70
C VAL A 56 -9.01 -0.43 20.45
N ASP A 57 -10.15 0.23 20.29
CA ASP A 57 -10.37 1.17 19.19
C ASP A 57 -9.36 2.33 19.25
N GLY A 58 -8.91 2.79 18.07
CA GLY A 58 -8.05 3.98 17.94
C GLY A 58 -6.65 3.73 17.36
N PHE A 59 -6.33 2.49 17.00
CA PHE A 59 -5.10 2.12 16.31
C PHE A 59 -5.39 1.39 15.00
N ASP A 60 -4.61 1.70 13.98
CA ASP A 60 -4.81 1.22 12.61
C ASP A 60 -3.91 0.01 12.29
N GLY A 61 -2.84 -0.23 13.05
CA GLY A 61 -2.02 -1.42 12.89
C GLY A 61 -0.74 -1.45 13.70
N LEU A 62 0.08 -2.47 13.43
CA LEU A 62 1.40 -2.65 14.04
C LEU A 62 2.47 -1.87 13.29
N GLY A 63 3.47 -1.39 14.02
CA GLY A 63 4.72 -0.88 13.47
C GLY A 63 5.91 -1.56 14.13
N PHE A 64 7.00 -1.68 13.37
CA PHE A 64 8.28 -2.18 13.86
C PHE A 64 9.35 -1.11 13.63
N VAL A 65 10.09 -0.75 14.67
CA VAL A 65 11.16 0.25 14.63
C VAL A 65 12.49 -0.43 14.28
N PHE A 66 13.18 0.11 13.29
CA PHE A 66 14.53 -0.33 12.91
C PHE A 66 15.58 0.45 13.68
N THR A 67 16.64 -0.22 14.10
CA THR A 67 17.71 0.34 14.92
C THR A 67 19.08 -0.17 14.46
N ASP A 68 20.13 0.55 14.86
CA ASP A 68 21.52 0.15 14.66
C ASP A 68 21.94 -1.13 15.44
N LYS A 69 21.05 -1.69 16.27
CA LYS A 69 21.29 -2.87 17.11
C LYS A 69 20.57 -4.12 16.61
N ASP A 70 19.75 -4.00 15.58
CA ASP A 70 19.13 -5.13 14.92
C ASP A 70 19.69 -5.30 13.49
N PRO A 71 19.64 -6.52 12.93
CA PRO A 71 20.25 -6.78 11.64
C PRO A 71 19.31 -6.44 10.48
N PHE A 72 18.20 -5.71 10.70
CA PHE A 72 17.11 -5.64 9.73
C PHE A 72 17.18 -4.40 8.85
N VAL A 73 16.80 -4.61 7.60
CA VAL A 73 16.55 -3.54 6.64
C VAL A 73 15.11 -3.65 6.12
N GLY A 74 14.47 -2.51 5.97
CA GLY A 74 13.18 -2.35 5.31
C GLY A 74 13.35 -1.64 3.97
N VAL A 75 12.80 -2.26 2.92
CA VAL A 75 12.67 -1.68 1.58
C VAL A 75 11.20 -1.40 1.32
N ASP A 76 10.85 -0.14 1.11
CA ASP A 76 9.48 0.33 0.84
C ASP A 76 9.35 0.68 -0.65
N LEU A 77 8.37 0.06 -1.29
CA LEU A 77 8.02 0.24 -2.69
C LEU A 77 6.61 0.81 -2.76
N ASP A 78 6.53 2.13 -2.95
CA ASP A 78 5.27 2.85 -3.06
C ASP A 78 4.60 2.57 -4.42
N ASP A 79 3.26 2.51 -4.43
CA ASP A 79 2.45 2.58 -5.64
C ASP A 79 2.90 1.60 -6.75
N CYS A 80 3.28 0.38 -6.39
CA CYS A 80 3.92 -0.59 -7.28
C CYS A 80 3.13 -1.88 -7.50
N ARG A 81 1.96 -2.02 -6.88
CA ARG A 81 1.12 -3.23 -6.96
C ARG A 81 -0.26 -2.89 -7.47
N ASN A 82 -0.70 -3.58 -8.52
CA ASN A 82 -2.08 -3.51 -9.00
C ASN A 82 -3.02 -4.08 -7.92
N PRO A 83 -3.97 -3.30 -7.38
CA PRO A 83 -4.82 -3.73 -6.28
C PRO A 83 -5.90 -4.75 -6.68
N VAL A 84 -6.11 -4.96 -7.98
CA VAL A 84 -7.09 -5.86 -8.58
C VAL A 84 -6.46 -7.21 -8.94
N THR A 85 -5.39 -7.18 -9.74
CA THR A 85 -4.69 -8.39 -10.21
C THR A 85 -3.63 -8.87 -9.23
N GLY A 86 -3.09 -7.96 -8.42
CA GLY A 86 -1.97 -8.23 -7.53
C GLY A 86 -0.60 -8.19 -8.21
N GLU A 87 -0.56 -7.93 -9.51
CA GLU A 87 0.68 -7.82 -10.28
C GLU A 87 1.54 -6.65 -9.78
N LEU A 88 2.85 -6.84 -9.84
CA LEU A 88 3.82 -5.82 -9.47
C LEU A 88 4.30 -5.08 -10.72
N SER A 89 4.70 -3.82 -10.55
CA SER A 89 5.46 -3.10 -11.56
C SER A 89 6.79 -3.82 -11.85
N PRO A 90 7.39 -3.64 -13.04
CA PRO A 90 8.67 -4.28 -13.38
C PRO A 90 9.77 -4.00 -12.34
N LEU A 91 9.86 -2.76 -11.86
CA LEU A 91 10.79 -2.36 -10.81
C LEU A 91 10.57 -3.14 -9.51
N ALA A 92 9.31 -3.22 -9.05
CA ALA A 92 9.01 -3.94 -7.81
C ALA A 92 9.19 -5.45 -7.96
N HIS A 93 8.87 -6.02 -9.11
CA HIS A 93 9.12 -7.42 -9.41
C HIS A 93 10.62 -7.75 -9.37
N ASP A 94 11.46 -6.92 -10.00
CA ASP A 94 12.92 -7.11 -10.00
C ASP A 94 13.53 -6.97 -8.60
N ILE A 95 13.13 -5.94 -7.84
CA ILE A 95 13.63 -5.72 -6.47
C ILE A 95 13.19 -6.85 -5.53
N THR A 96 11.91 -7.24 -5.56
CA THR A 96 11.41 -8.33 -4.70
C THR A 96 12.06 -9.66 -5.01
N THR A 97 12.34 -9.93 -6.29
CA THR A 97 13.00 -11.16 -6.76
C THR A 97 14.50 -11.14 -6.45
N THR A 98 15.18 -10.00 -6.61
CA THR A 98 16.60 -9.85 -6.29
C THR A 98 16.83 -10.01 -4.79
N LEU A 99 16.00 -9.37 -3.96
CA LEU A 99 16.11 -9.47 -2.51
C LEU A 99 15.65 -10.82 -1.97
N ASP A 100 14.73 -11.53 -2.64
CA ASP A 100 14.27 -12.88 -2.29
C ASP A 100 14.17 -13.11 -0.77
N SER A 101 13.43 -12.23 -0.10
CA SER A 101 13.22 -12.25 1.35
C SER A 101 11.75 -12.01 1.63
N TYR A 102 11.35 -12.01 2.90
CA TYR A 102 9.97 -11.72 3.27
C TYR A 102 9.49 -10.42 2.64
N ALA A 103 8.40 -10.51 1.88
CA ALA A 103 7.68 -9.36 1.39
C ALA A 103 6.22 -9.41 1.83
N GLU A 104 5.63 -8.23 2.01
CA GLU A 104 4.22 -8.09 2.34
C GLU A 104 3.59 -6.90 1.65
N THR A 105 2.29 -7.00 1.41
CA THR A 105 1.51 -5.88 0.87
C THR A 105 1.38 -4.79 1.94
N SER A 106 1.70 -3.55 1.58
CA SER A 106 1.64 -2.39 2.49
C SER A 106 0.19 -2.12 2.94
N PRO A 107 -0.05 -1.28 3.97
CA PRO A 107 -1.39 -1.06 4.50
C PRO A 107 -2.40 -0.57 3.46
N SER A 108 -1.96 0.24 2.49
CA SER A 108 -2.81 0.77 1.40
C SER A 108 -3.22 -0.29 0.37
N GLY A 109 -2.52 -1.43 0.29
CA GLY A 109 -2.76 -2.43 -0.75
C GLY A 109 -2.05 -2.16 -2.09
N LEU A 110 -1.47 -0.96 -2.24
CA LEU A 110 -0.86 -0.46 -3.48
C LEU A 110 0.67 -0.55 -3.48
N GLY A 111 1.29 -0.71 -2.32
CA GLY A 111 2.73 -0.83 -2.16
C GLY A 111 3.14 -2.19 -1.61
N VAL A 112 4.45 -2.41 -1.54
CA VAL A 112 5.08 -3.62 -1.00
C VAL A 112 6.21 -3.22 -0.05
N HIS A 113 6.27 -3.87 1.11
CA HIS A 113 7.47 -3.86 1.94
C HIS A 113 8.25 -5.14 1.72
N VAL A 114 9.57 -5.04 1.52
CA VAL A 114 10.50 -6.17 1.64
C VAL A 114 11.32 -5.99 2.91
N LEU A 115 11.37 -7.02 3.74
CA LEU A 115 12.17 -7.05 4.96
C LEU A 115 13.28 -8.10 4.80
N ALA A 116 14.51 -7.72 5.09
CA ALA A 116 15.67 -8.60 5.00
C ALA A 116 16.61 -8.39 6.19
N LYS A 117 17.64 -9.23 6.27
CA LYS A 117 18.82 -8.95 7.10
C LYS A 117 19.96 -8.51 6.21
N ALA A 118 20.50 -7.32 6.43
CA ALA A 118 21.63 -6.80 5.67
C ALA A 118 22.07 -5.45 6.24
N ASP A 119 23.33 -5.11 6.03
CA ASP A 119 23.83 -3.74 6.25
C ASP A 119 23.52 -2.86 5.03
N LEU A 120 22.92 -1.69 5.25
CA LEU A 120 22.55 -0.77 4.16
C LEU A 120 23.78 -0.03 3.60
N PRO A 121 24.14 -0.24 2.33
CA PRO A 121 25.29 0.45 1.74
C PRO A 121 25.02 1.94 1.50
N GLY A 122 26.10 2.72 1.50
CA GLY A 122 26.09 4.15 1.18
C GLY A 122 25.16 4.99 2.07
N THR A 123 24.87 6.21 1.64
CA THR A 123 24.05 7.17 2.40
C THR A 123 22.70 7.49 1.78
N ARG A 124 22.51 7.16 0.49
CA ARG A 124 21.23 7.41 -0.19
C ARG A 124 20.19 6.41 0.29
N ARG A 125 19.00 6.93 0.64
CA ARG A 125 17.88 6.15 1.21
C ARG A 125 16.65 6.13 0.32
N ARG A 126 16.57 7.02 -0.67
CA ARG A 126 15.37 7.19 -1.50
C ARG A 126 15.71 7.63 -2.93
N ARG A 127 14.97 7.08 -3.89
CA ARG A 127 14.83 7.58 -5.26
C ARG A 127 13.46 7.20 -5.81
N GLY A 128 12.69 8.18 -6.27
CA GLY A 128 11.34 7.92 -6.78
C GLY A 128 10.43 7.27 -5.72
N ARG A 129 9.90 6.09 -6.09
CA ARG A 129 9.00 5.24 -5.27
C ARG A 129 9.72 4.17 -4.44
N LEU A 130 11.05 4.14 -4.47
CA LEU A 130 11.88 3.23 -3.68
C LEU A 130 12.46 3.98 -2.48
N GLU A 131 12.21 3.47 -1.27
CA GLU A 131 12.90 3.87 -0.04
C GLU A 131 13.53 2.67 0.67
N VAL A 132 14.67 2.87 1.34
CA VAL A 132 15.40 1.84 2.08
C VAL A 132 15.90 2.41 3.39
N TYR A 133 15.61 1.72 4.50
CA TYR A 133 16.01 2.12 5.85
C TYR A 133 16.41 0.92 6.72
N ASP A 134 17.47 1.12 7.49
CA ASP A 134 18.03 0.20 8.48
C ASP A 134 17.98 0.78 9.91
N ASN A 135 17.61 2.04 10.07
CA ASN A 135 17.44 2.69 11.38
C ASN A 135 16.54 3.95 11.31
N ALA A 136 16.23 4.52 12.48
CA ALA A 136 15.58 5.83 12.65
C ALA A 136 14.21 5.98 11.95
N ARG A 137 13.60 4.86 11.59
CA ARG A 137 12.27 4.75 10.97
C ARG A 137 11.56 3.55 11.54
N PHE A 138 10.23 3.59 11.48
CA PHE A 138 9.41 2.41 11.66
C PHE A 138 8.75 2.06 10.33
N PHE A 139 8.55 0.78 10.06
CA PHE A 139 7.65 0.33 9.01
C PHE A 139 6.38 -0.19 9.65
N THR A 140 5.24 0.04 8.99
CA THR A 140 4.02 -0.66 9.34
C THR A 140 4.12 -2.12 8.92
N ILE A 141 3.73 -3.02 9.82
CA ILE A 141 3.77 -4.47 9.55
C ILE A 141 2.35 -4.98 9.41
N THR A 142 1.97 -5.41 8.21
CA THR A 142 0.62 -5.89 7.88
C THR A 142 0.48 -7.39 8.08
N GLY A 143 1.58 -8.14 7.93
CA GLY A 143 1.54 -9.60 7.90
C GLY A 143 0.89 -10.18 6.64
N ARG A 144 0.46 -9.34 5.68
CA ARG A 144 -0.14 -9.75 4.40
C ARG A 144 0.95 -10.18 3.44
N HIS A 145 1.49 -11.37 3.70
CA HIS A 145 2.57 -11.97 2.93
C HIS A 145 2.26 -11.92 1.43
N LEU A 146 3.27 -11.52 0.66
CA LEU A 146 3.20 -11.49 -0.79
C LEU A 146 3.54 -12.89 -1.33
N ASP A 147 2.62 -13.46 -2.10
CA ASP A 147 2.80 -14.80 -2.68
C ASP A 147 4.13 -14.91 -3.44
N HIS A 148 4.67 -16.13 -3.46
CA HIS A 148 5.95 -16.47 -4.11
C HIS A 148 7.21 -15.81 -3.53
N THR A 149 7.10 -15.07 -2.42
CA THR A 149 8.27 -14.61 -1.64
C THR A 149 8.51 -15.49 -0.42
N PRO A 150 9.74 -15.57 0.13
CA PRO A 150 10.01 -16.32 1.34
C PRO A 150 9.15 -15.89 2.55
N GLN A 151 8.81 -16.83 3.43
CA GLN A 151 8.12 -16.54 4.70
C GLN A 151 9.06 -16.01 5.80
N LYS A 152 10.38 -16.07 5.57
CA LYS A 152 11.45 -15.76 6.53
C LYS A 152 12.25 -14.55 6.08
N LEU A 153 12.90 -13.90 7.04
CA LEU A 153 13.94 -12.91 6.75
C LEU A 153 15.22 -13.63 6.33
N CYS A 154 15.72 -13.32 5.14
CA CYS A 154 16.96 -13.86 4.58
C CYS A 154 18.11 -12.86 4.75
N GLU A 155 19.35 -13.36 4.83
CA GLU A 155 20.58 -12.55 4.74
C GLU A 155 20.82 -12.15 3.30
N ARG A 156 20.95 -10.85 3.04
CA ARG A 156 20.86 -10.27 1.68
C ARG A 156 21.82 -9.09 1.46
N ASP A 157 22.97 -9.07 2.11
CA ASP A 157 23.97 -8.00 1.97
C ASP A 157 24.34 -7.72 0.51
N ASP A 158 24.74 -8.76 -0.24
CA ASP A 158 25.11 -8.63 -1.67
C ASP A 158 23.93 -8.18 -2.54
N ALA A 159 22.75 -8.75 -2.31
CA ALA A 159 21.54 -8.42 -3.07
C ALA A 159 21.06 -6.99 -2.79
N LEU A 160 21.15 -6.54 -1.53
CA LEU A 160 20.84 -5.17 -1.15
C LEU A 160 21.84 -4.19 -1.76
N ALA A 161 23.12 -4.53 -1.81
CA ALA A 161 24.14 -3.74 -2.48
C ALA A 161 23.86 -3.60 -3.98
N GLN A 162 23.46 -4.69 -4.65
CA GLN A 162 23.05 -4.65 -6.04
C GLN A 162 21.84 -3.72 -6.25
N VAL A 163 20.78 -3.87 -5.45
CA VAL A 163 19.58 -3.00 -5.54
C VAL A 163 19.93 -1.54 -5.28
N HIS A 164 20.78 -1.27 -4.28
CA HIS A 164 21.21 0.09 -3.94
C HIS A 164 22.02 0.73 -5.07
N GLU A 165 22.99 0.00 -5.62
CA GLU A 165 23.82 0.49 -6.71
C GLU A 165 22.95 0.84 -7.93
N GLN A 166 22.14 -0.12 -8.36
CA GLN A 166 21.32 -0.03 -9.56
C GLN A 166 20.22 1.02 -9.45
N TYR A 167 19.48 1.05 -8.34
CA TYR A 167 18.25 1.84 -8.25
C TYR A 167 18.38 3.10 -7.41
N LEU A 168 19.32 3.19 -6.48
CA LEU A 168 19.54 4.41 -5.70
C LEU A 168 20.69 5.25 -6.23
N THR A 169 21.80 4.64 -6.67
CA THR A 169 23.00 5.40 -7.05
C THR A 169 23.26 5.55 -8.55
N GLY A 170 22.71 4.69 -9.40
CA GLY A 170 22.93 4.75 -10.85
C GLY A 170 22.55 6.11 -11.46
N ASP A 171 23.37 6.61 -12.39
CA ASP A 171 23.06 7.82 -13.17
C ASP A 171 21.72 7.66 -13.93
N ASP A 172 21.06 8.78 -14.24
CA ASP A 172 19.77 8.82 -14.98
C ASP A 172 19.84 8.25 -16.42
N THR A 173 20.92 7.54 -16.80
CA THR A 173 21.11 6.90 -18.11
C THR A 173 20.35 5.59 -18.28
N THR A 174 19.78 5.03 -17.22
CA THR A 174 18.61 4.14 -17.30
C THR A 174 17.37 4.98 -17.00
N GLY A 175 16.75 5.49 -18.06
CA GLY A 175 15.64 6.45 -18.06
C GLY A 175 14.55 6.15 -17.02
N GLN A 176 13.77 7.14 -16.58
CA GLN A 176 12.68 7.64 -17.42
C GLN A 176 12.18 6.57 -18.42
N SER A 177 11.73 5.44 -17.87
CA SER A 177 10.72 4.59 -18.47
C SER A 177 9.64 4.29 -17.42
N ASP A 178 9.16 5.35 -16.78
CA ASP A 178 7.78 5.43 -16.27
C ASP A 178 6.84 6.01 -17.36
N GLU A 179 7.33 6.14 -18.60
CA GLU A 179 6.49 6.35 -19.78
C GLU A 179 6.32 5.04 -20.55
N GLN A 180 5.09 4.52 -20.52
CA GLN A 180 4.49 3.66 -21.54
C GLN A 180 5.28 2.39 -21.92
N ALA A 181 5.13 1.34 -21.13
CA ALA A 181 5.37 -0.03 -21.58
C ALA A 181 4.05 -0.80 -21.63
N THR A 182 3.37 -0.68 -22.76
CA THR A 182 2.18 -1.44 -23.15
C THR A 182 2.42 -2.95 -23.00
N MET A 183 1.67 -3.63 -22.13
CA MET A 183 1.57 -5.10 -22.13
C MET A 183 0.11 -5.51 -22.19
N SER A 184 -0.32 -5.79 -23.41
CA SER A 184 -1.65 -6.27 -23.77
C SER A 184 -1.87 -7.67 -23.20
N THR A 185 -2.89 -7.84 -22.36
CA THR A 185 -3.63 -9.11 -22.27
C THR A 185 -4.90 -8.99 -23.12
N PRO A 186 -5.41 -10.08 -23.71
CA PRO A 186 -6.57 -10.02 -24.60
C PRO A 186 -7.80 -9.69 -23.76
N ARG A 187 -8.33 -8.47 -23.92
CA ARG A 187 -9.68 -8.13 -23.47
C ARG A 187 -10.65 -8.80 -24.42
N ASP A 188 -11.49 -9.69 -23.90
CA ASP A 188 -12.74 -10.04 -24.58
C ASP A 188 -13.53 -8.73 -24.74
N SER A 189 -13.58 -8.27 -25.97
CA SER A 189 -14.25 -7.06 -26.38
C SER A 189 -15.76 -7.31 -26.41
N ASP A 190 -16.41 -7.16 -25.27
CA ASP A 190 -17.82 -6.80 -25.26
C ASP A 190 -17.95 -5.28 -25.10
N ASP A 191 -18.35 -4.69 -26.22
CA ASP A 191 -18.64 -3.29 -26.51
C ASP A 191 -19.48 -2.63 -25.40
N VAL A 192 -18.88 -1.68 -24.68
CA VAL A 192 -19.64 -0.62 -23.99
C VAL A 192 -19.10 0.73 -24.45
N SER A 193 -19.29 1.00 -25.74
CA SER A 193 -19.26 2.36 -26.27
C SER A 193 -20.59 3.08 -26.02
N SER A 194 -20.88 3.41 -24.76
CA SER A 194 -21.93 4.39 -24.45
C SER A 194 -21.73 5.03 -23.08
N VAL A 195 -21.55 6.35 -23.12
CA VAL A 195 -21.54 7.24 -21.98
C VAL A 195 -22.97 7.39 -21.49
N ASP A 196 -23.31 6.77 -20.37
CA ASP A 196 -23.99 7.49 -19.30
C ASP A 196 -23.71 6.80 -17.97
N GLY A 197 -23.57 7.57 -16.90
CA GLY A 197 -23.64 7.04 -15.54
C GLY A 197 -25.08 6.65 -15.18
N SER A 198 -25.82 6.01 -16.11
CA SER A 198 -27.17 5.52 -15.81
C SER A 198 -27.09 4.39 -14.79
N GLY A 199 -28.19 4.21 -14.05
CA GLY A 199 -28.31 3.12 -13.09
C GLY A 199 -28.13 1.73 -13.73
N ASP A 200 -28.47 1.57 -15.01
CA ASP A 200 -28.29 0.31 -15.74
C ASP A 200 -26.80 0.01 -15.99
N ALA A 201 -26.02 1.04 -16.35
CA ALA A 201 -24.56 0.92 -16.51
C ALA A 201 -23.87 0.59 -15.19
N VAL A 202 -24.27 1.25 -14.10
CA VAL A 202 -23.76 0.96 -12.74
C VAL A 202 -24.10 -0.47 -12.34
N ALA A 203 -25.36 -0.89 -12.48
CA ALA A 203 -25.79 -2.25 -12.15
C ALA A 203 -25.00 -3.32 -12.93
N ALA A 204 -24.73 -3.08 -14.21
CA ALA A 204 -23.93 -3.99 -15.04
C ALA A 204 -22.46 -4.08 -14.61
N VAL A 205 -21.86 -2.97 -14.18
CA VAL A 205 -20.49 -2.95 -13.61
C VAL A 205 -20.44 -3.72 -12.30
N VAL A 206 -21.38 -3.43 -11.38
CA VAL A 206 -21.46 -4.09 -10.08
C VAL A 206 -21.66 -5.59 -10.23
N ALA A 207 -22.57 -6.03 -11.11
CA ALA A 207 -22.81 -7.45 -11.36
C ALA A 207 -21.56 -8.17 -11.89
N ARG A 208 -20.79 -7.54 -12.80
CA ARG A 208 -19.54 -8.12 -13.31
C ARG A 208 -18.48 -8.22 -12.21
N ALA A 209 -18.28 -7.14 -11.44
CA ALA A 209 -17.31 -7.10 -10.37
C ALA A 209 -17.56 -8.15 -9.28
N ARG A 210 -18.83 -8.38 -8.92
CA ARG A 210 -19.25 -9.41 -7.95
C ARG A 210 -18.98 -10.84 -8.39
N ASN A 211 -19.20 -11.13 -9.67
CA ASN A 211 -19.06 -12.48 -10.21
C ASN A 211 -17.62 -12.85 -10.57
N ALA A 212 -16.67 -11.91 -10.45
CA ALA A 212 -15.27 -12.16 -10.72
C ALA A 212 -14.61 -13.01 -9.62
N VAL A 213 -13.44 -13.59 -9.93
CA VAL A 213 -12.65 -14.40 -8.97
C VAL A 213 -12.30 -13.60 -7.70
N ASN A 214 -12.10 -12.29 -7.83
CA ASN A 214 -11.86 -11.36 -6.72
C ASN A 214 -13.15 -10.69 -6.19
N GLY A 215 -14.33 -11.20 -6.56
CA GLY A 215 -15.63 -10.62 -6.24
C GLY A 215 -15.91 -10.49 -4.75
N GLY A 216 -15.39 -11.39 -3.91
CA GLY A 216 -15.54 -11.29 -2.46
C GLY A 216 -14.91 -10.04 -1.84
N LYS A 217 -13.77 -9.57 -2.38
CA LYS A 217 -13.14 -8.30 -1.96
C LYS A 217 -13.98 -7.11 -2.39
N PHE A 218 -14.51 -7.16 -3.62
CA PHE A 218 -15.39 -6.13 -4.13
C PHE A 218 -16.67 -6.04 -3.30
N ASP A 219 -17.31 -7.17 -3.00
CA ASP A 219 -18.54 -7.22 -2.19
C ASP A 219 -18.35 -6.65 -0.79
N ALA A 220 -17.28 -7.04 -0.10
CA ALA A 220 -16.96 -6.50 1.22
C ALA A 220 -16.85 -4.97 1.19
N LEU A 221 -16.03 -4.43 0.27
CA LEU A 221 -15.86 -2.99 0.13
C LEU A 221 -17.14 -2.28 -0.31
N TRP A 222 -17.91 -2.89 -1.22
CA TRP A 222 -19.17 -2.33 -1.71
C TRP A 222 -20.20 -2.18 -0.59
N SER A 223 -20.25 -3.14 0.34
CA SER A 223 -21.09 -3.11 1.55
C SER A 223 -20.41 -2.39 2.74
N GLY A 224 -19.43 -1.53 2.48
CA GLY A 224 -18.82 -0.70 3.51
C GLY A 224 -17.90 -1.43 4.50
N ASP A 225 -17.59 -2.71 4.26
CA ASP A 225 -16.63 -3.44 5.09
C ASP A 225 -15.21 -2.97 4.78
N THR A 226 -14.65 -2.24 5.75
CA THR A 226 -13.29 -1.72 5.71
C THR A 226 -12.31 -2.62 6.47
N THR A 227 -12.72 -3.81 6.89
CA THR A 227 -11.87 -4.76 7.61
C THR A 227 -10.60 -5.06 6.82
N GLY A 228 -9.46 -4.92 7.49
CA GLY A 228 -8.15 -5.08 6.87
C GLY A 228 -7.61 -3.83 6.18
N TYR A 229 -8.37 -2.75 6.07
CA TYR A 229 -7.85 -1.44 5.71
C TYR A 229 -7.60 -0.62 6.95
N SER A 230 -6.42 -0.03 7.04
CA SER A 230 -6.05 0.82 8.17
C SER A 230 -6.77 2.17 8.16
N SER A 231 -7.46 2.51 7.08
CA SER A 231 -8.42 3.60 7.12
C SER A 231 -9.49 3.47 6.06
N GLN A 232 -10.63 4.13 6.30
CA GLN A 232 -11.69 4.21 5.29
C GLN A 232 -11.19 4.81 3.97
N SER A 233 -10.22 5.74 3.99
CA SER A 233 -9.65 6.27 2.76
C SER A 233 -8.82 5.27 1.95
N GLU A 234 -8.20 4.30 2.62
CA GLU A 234 -7.52 3.20 1.92
C GLU A 234 -8.54 2.21 1.36
N ALA A 235 -9.65 1.97 2.07
CA ALA A 235 -10.77 1.20 1.54
C ALA A 235 -11.41 1.88 0.31
N ASP A 236 -11.62 3.20 0.37
CA ASP A 236 -12.11 3.98 -0.78
C ASP A 236 -11.19 3.83 -1.99
N MET A 237 -9.88 3.98 -1.79
CA MET A 237 -8.88 3.83 -2.83
C MET A 237 -8.91 2.41 -3.43
N ALA A 238 -9.02 1.39 -2.60
CA ALA A 238 -9.12 0.01 -3.05
C ALA A 238 -10.39 -0.25 -3.87
N LEU A 239 -11.54 0.30 -3.44
CA LEU A 239 -12.79 0.20 -4.20
C LEU A 239 -12.69 0.98 -5.52
N ALA A 240 -12.15 2.19 -5.51
CA ALA A 240 -11.98 3.02 -6.71
C ALA A 240 -11.10 2.32 -7.76
N CYS A 241 -10.03 1.62 -7.37
CA CYS A 241 -9.23 0.84 -8.32
C CYS A 241 -9.97 -0.37 -8.88
N LEU A 242 -10.77 -1.06 -8.06
CA LEU A 242 -11.63 -2.15 -8.56
C LEU A 242 -12.63 -1.61 -9.58
N LEU A 243 -13.28 -0.48 -9.27
CA LEU A 243 -14.22 0.16 -10.18
C LEU A 243 -13.53 0.63 -11.46
N ALA A 244 -12.37 1.29 -11.38
CA ALA A 244 -11.59 1.71 -12.55
C ALA A 244 -11.30 0.55 -13.52
N TYR A 245 -11.03 -0.65 -13.00
CA TYR A 245 -10.87 -1.84 -13.83
C TYR A 245 -12.16 -2.24 -14.54
N TRP A 246 -13.28 -2.33 -13.82
CA TRP A 246 -14.55 -2.79 -14.38
C TRP A 246 -15.29 -1.76 -15.24
N THR A 247 -14.97 -0.47 -15.08
CA THR A 247 -15.51 0.60 -15.90
C THR A 247 -14.68 0.90 -17.14
N ASN A 248 -13.67 0.08 -17.43
CA ASN A 248 -12.70 0.31 -18.50
C ASN A 248 -12.11 1.73 -18.42
N GLN A 249 -11.71 2.11 -17.20
CA GLN A 249 -11.09 3.39 -16.87
C GLN A 249 -11.97 4.63 -17.17
N ASN A 250 -13.31 4.49 -17.23
CA ASN A 250 -14.21 5.64 -17.39
C ASN A 250 -14.40 6.36 -16.04
N PRO A 251 -13.84 7.58 -15.83
CA PRO A 251 -13.88 8.27 -14.53
C PRO A 251 -15.30 8.59 -14.07
N ALA A 252 -16.18 8.98 -15.00
CA ALA A 252 -17.57 9.33 -14.66
C ALA A 252 -18.35 8.10 -14.18
N LEU A 253 -18.08 6.93 -14.77
CA LEU A 253 -18.71 5.69 -14.34
C LEU A 253 -18.11 5.16 -13.03
N VAL A 254 -16.82 5.39 -12.77
CA VAL A 254 -16.22 5.13 -11.45
C VAL A 254 -16.92 5.95 -10.37
N ASP A 255 -17.08 7.26 -10.60
CA ASP A 255 -17.78 8.16 -9.66
C ASP A 255 -19.22 7.70 -9.42
N ALA A 256 -19.98 7.43 -10.48
CA ALA A 256 -21.36 6.95 -10.40
C ALA A 256 -21.47 5.66 -9.58
N CYS A 257 -20.60 4.67 -9.84
CA CYS A 257 -20.58 3.43 -9.07
C CYS A 257 -20.18 3.68 -7.61
N PHE A 258 -19.17 4.50 -7.34
CA PHE A 258 -18.72 4.76 -5.98
C PHE A 258 -19.82 5.38 -5.13
N ARG A 259 -20.61 6.29 -5.71
CA ARG A 259 -21.74 6.95 -5.05
C ARG A 259 -22.86 5.98 -4.65
N GLU A 260 -22.98 4.84 -5.31
CA GLU A 260 -23.94 3.78 -4.95
C GLU A 260 -23.40 2.76 -3.92
N SER A 261 -22.12 2.86 -3.56
CA SER A 261 -21.53 2.00 -2.53
C SER A 261 -21.78 2.51 -1.10
N GLU A 262 -21.69 1.63 -0.11
CA GLU A 262 -21.81 2.01 1.30
C GLU A 262 -20.56 2.73 1.86
N LEU A 263 -19.51 2.91 1.05
CA LEU A 263 -18.34 3.75 1.40
C LEU A 263 -18.56 5.24 1.11
N MET A 264 -19.59 5.59 0.34
CA MET A 264 -19.90 6.97 -0.04
C MET A 264 -20.21 7.84 1.19
N ARG A 265 -19.65 9.06 1.20
CA ARG A 265 -19.86 10.05 2.27
C ARG A 265 -19.49 11.46 1.80
N GLU A 266 -19.89 12.48 2.57
CA GLU A 266 -19.67 13.92 2.29
C GLU A 266 -18.22 14.27 1.90
N LYS A 267 -17.25 13.56 2.49
CA LYS A 267 -15.83 13.73 2.17
C LYS A 267 -15.55 13.60 0.66
N TRP A 268 -16.26 12.73 -0.06
CA TRP A 268 -16.08 12.50 -1.49
C TRP A 268 -16.14 13.79 -2.31
N ASP A 269 -17.05 14.68 -1.97
CA ASP A 269 -17.29 15.95 -2.66
C ASP A 269 -16.56 17.15 -2.03
N THR A 270 -15.77 16.92 -0.98
CA THR A 270 -15.03 17.98 -0.29
C THR A 270 -13.77 18.36 -1.08
N VAL A 271 -13.56 19.66 -1.31
CA VAL A 271 -12.30 20.18 -1.86
C VAL A 271 -11.17 19.97 -0.86
N HIS A 272 -10.20 19.14 -1.23
CA HIS A 272 -9.12 18.70 -0.34
C HIS A 272 -7.73 19.14 -0.80
N TYR A 273 -7.60 19.66 -2.01
CA TYR A 273 -6.32 19.97 -2.63
C TYR A 273 -6.26 21.44 -3.07
N ALA A 274 -5.05 21.98 -3.13
CA ALA A 274 -4.80 23.41 -3.40
C ALA A 274 -5.23 23.87 -4.80
N ASP A 275 -5.39 22.93 -5.74
CA ASP A 275 -5.85 23.17 -7.10
C ASP A 275 -7.39 23.18 -7.24
N GLY A 276 -8.12 23.00 -6.13
CA GLY A 276 -9.57 22.99 -6.10
C GLY A 276 -10.20 21.62 -6.34
N SER A 277 -9.41 20.57 -6.56
CA SER A 277 -9.93 19.22 -6.75
C SER A 277 -10.52 18.64 -5.46
N THR A 278 -11.59 17.85 -5.61
CA THR A 278 -12.23 17.12 -4.52
C THR A 278 -11.44 15.86 -4.15
N TYR A 279 -11.72 15.31 -2.96
CA TYR A 279 -11.16 14.02 -2.56
C TYR A 279 -11.54 12.88 -3.51
N GLY A 280 -12.80 12.84 -3.97
CA GLY A 280 -13.27 11.84 -4.93
C GLY A 280 -12.53 11.92 -6.27
N GLU A 281 -12.42 13.12 -6.85
CA GLU A 281 -11.71 13.35 -8.12
C GLU A 281 -10.26 12.85 -8.06
N ARG A 282 -9.52 13.21 -7.00
CA ARG A 282 -8.13 12.72 -6.83
C ARG A 282 -8.05 11.22 -6.55
N THR A 283 -9.05 10.64 -5.89
CA THR A 283 -9.10 9.20 -5.67
C THR A 283 -9.31 8.46 -6.98
N ILE A 284 -10.20 8.96 -7.85
CA ILE A 284 -10.43 8.40 -9.19
C ILE A 284 -9.19 8.56 -10.06
N GLU A 285 -8.60 9.75 -10.14
CA GLU A 285 -7.39 10.00 -10.93
C GLU A 285 -6.25 9.05 -10.54
N ARG A 286 -6.02 8.89 -9.23
CA ARG A 286 -5.02 7.94 -8.73
C ARG A 286 -5.40 6.50 -9.08
N ALA A 287 -6.67 6.12 -8.99
CA ALA A 287 -7.13 4.77 -9.29
C ALA A 287 -6.86 4.40 -10.74
N LEU A 288 -7.16 5.32 -11.66
CA LEU A 288 -6.91 5.12 -13.10
C LEU A 288 -5.43 4.90 -13.39
N ALA A 289 -4.53 5.65 -12.72
CA ALA A 289 -3.09 5.49 -12.86
C ALA A 289 -2.54 4.13 -12.37
N PHE A 290 -3.33 3.31 -11.65
CA PHE A 290 -2.93 1.97 -11.21
C PHE A 290 -3.42 0.83 -12.10
N ILE A 291 -4.33 1.11 -13.02
CA ILE A 291 -5.07 0.11 -13.81
C ILE A 291 -4.63 0.13 -15.30
N ASP A 292 -3.65 0.95 -15.63
CA ASP A 292 -2.98 0.97 -16.94
C ASP A 292 -2.02 -0.21 -17.14
#